data_AF-A0A7G5C367-F1
#
_entry.id   AF-A0A7G5C367-F1
#
_cell.length_a   1.000
_cell.length_b   1.000
_cell.length_c   1.000
_cell.angle_alpha   90.00
_cell.angle_beta   90.00
_cell.angle_gamma   90.00
#
_symmetry.space_group_name_H-M   'P 1'
#
loop_
_entity.id
_entity.type
_entity.pdbx_description
1 polymer ?
#
loop_
_entity_poly.entity_id
_entity_poly.type
_entity_poly.pdbx_seq_one_letter_code
_entity_poly.pdbx_strand_id
1 'polypeptide(L)'
;MIRQYENFKLALYCPAPDLANIPEDSLSEDMSFLEKHLKLSKVYIENHRGDISLSKERLTELKRFFEKRGIQTAGGITPTLPASYRPGYSRLFGSICYTDPESRSKFQEQVETAASVFDEIIFDDFFFTNCACDDCLERKGDSTWERFRLELMVDVSVNLIRIPAKAINPEVKLVIKYPNWIESYQATGYNTEEQPAIFDGIYTGTETRNPANSQQRIPRYASYSLLRWMERLKPGANGGGWFDSLDCTYVDYYLEQANLTVFGKAKELTLFCYGLLKDSVYVPALGFQLDKLDMVAGEIGNPIGLKVYDPHHARGEDHLVNYLGMLGLPLEPSPRFPEPGEDDKVLVTAASAQDDEIIGKIKSYVQAGGQVVMTSGFVEAMQGRGIEHLTTLRPNGKKISIGRYGALTDSCTFRDFADGEAISYPVFDYSTNGTWQRIVGFNGDNNIPILMYDHYGKGTLYTLVIPDNFADLAKLPVPILNELRETLADHLPMQLEGKAGASLFLYENSTFILESFRTDPESWWIGIPARCRLIPLAGARPPRLYRHNAETGNTEWEIRLSPGSYSAFRIVE
;
A
#
# COMPACT_ATOMS: atom_id res chain seq x y z
N MET A 1 -33.81 3.99 12.09
CA MET A 1 -32.80 4.54 11.15
C MET A 1 -31.49 3.86 11.47
N ILE A 2 -30.85 3.25 10.47
CA ILE A 2 -29.53 2.61 10.62
C ILE A 2 -28.51 3.70 10.91
N ARG A 3 -27.62 3.46 11.87
CA ARG A 3 -26.46 4.32 12.07
C ARG A 3 -25.44 3.96 11.00
N GLN A 4 -25.02 4.93 10.20
CA GLN A 4 -23.95 4.80 9.20
C GLN A 4 -22.84 5.80 9.55
N TYR A 5 -21.61 5.51 9.14
CA TYR A 5 -20.55 6.51 9.13
C TYR A 5 -20.82 7.51 8.00
N GLU A 6 -20.40 8.77 8.19
CA GLU A 6 -20.72 9.85 7.25
C GLU A 6 -19.72 9.93 6.09
N ASN A 7 -18.45 9.59 6.34
CA ASN A 7 -17.34 9.87 5.43
C ASN A 7 -16.78 8.63 4.71
N PHE A 8 -17.21 7.44 5.11
CA PHE A 8 -16.90 6.18 4.43
C PHE A 8 -18.01 5.15 4.67
N LYS A 9 -18.10 4.14 3.80
CA LYS A 9 -18.94 2.96 4.05
C LYS A 9 -18.20 1.94 4.89
N LEU A 10 -18.91 1.28 5.79
CA LEU A 10 -18.41 0.06 6.44
C LEU A 10 -19.16 -1.14 5.86
N ALA A 11 -18.39 -2.10 5.36
CA ALA A 11 -18.85 -3.35 4.80
C ALA A 11 -18.32 -4.56 5.59
N LEU A 12 -19.13 -5.61 5.67
CA LEU A 12 -18.72 -6.91 6.22
C LEU A 12 -18.73 -7.96 5.11
N TYR A 13 -17.63 -8.69 4.96
CA TYR A 13 -17.58 -9.82 4.06
C TYR A 13 -17.99 -11.10 4.79
N CYS A 14 -18.94 -11.84 4.22
CA CYS A 14 -19.57 -13.00 4.85
C CYS A 14 -19.31 -14.27 4.02
N PRO A 15 -18.33 -15.10 4.42
CA PRO A 15 -17.91 -16.27 3.65
C PRO A 15 -19.00 -17.33 3.48
N ALA A 16 -19.00 -18.02 2.33
CA ALA A 16 -19.98 -19.04 2.01
C ALA A 16 -20.06 -20.17 3.08
N PRO A 17 -18.92 -20.68 3.61
CA PRO A 17 -18.96 -21.70 4.67
C PRO A 17 -19.66 -21.24 5.95
N ASP A 18 -19.52 -19.96 6.32
CA ASP A 18 -20.15 -19.40 7.52
C ASP A 18 -21.67 -19.23 7.36
N LEU A 19 -22.14 -19.05 6.12
CA LEU A 19 -23.54 -18.76 5.80
C LEU A 19 -24.36 -19.99 5.38
N ALA A 20 -23.69 -21.07 4.95
CA ALA A 20 -24.32 -22.20 4.29
C ALA A 20 -25.49 -22.80 5.08
N ASN A 21 -25.28 -23.00 6.39
CA ASN A 21 -26.25 -23.69 7.25
C ASN A 21 -26.60 -22.90 8.51
N ILE A 22 -26.27 -21.61 8.58
CA ILE A 22 -26.58 -20.80 9.77
C ILE A 22 -28.09 -20.52 9.87
N PRO A 23 -28.74 -20.83 11.02
CA PRO A 23 -30.12 -20.44 11.27
C PRO A 23 -30.28 -18.92 11.34
N GLU A 24 -31.45 -18.42 10.92
CA GLU A 24 -31.76 -16.98 10.93
C GLU A 24 -31.62 -16.35 12.33
N ASP A 25 -32.05 -17.06 13.38
CA ASP A 25 -31.97 -16.58 14.76
C ASP A 25 -30.51 -16.38 15.22
N SER A 26 -29.64 -17.35 14.91
CA SER A 26 -28.21 -17.25 15.23
C SER A 26 -27.52 -16.13 14.47
N LEU A 27 -27.81 -15.99 13.17
CA LEU A 27 -27.30 -14.87 12.38
C LEU A 27 -27.81 -13.54 12.94
N SER A 28 -29.06 -13.47 13.41
CA SER A 28 -29.62 -12.26 14.02
C SER A 28 -28.95 -11.89 15.35
N GLU A 29 -28.60 -12.87 16.17
CA GLU A 29 -27.86 -12.66 17.42
C GLU A 29 -26.46 -12.11 17.15
N ASP A 30 -25.71 -12.74 16.24
CA ASP A 30 -24.38 -12.30 15.84
C ASP A 30 -24.42 -10.88 15.26
N MET A 31 -25.39 -10.59 14.38
CA MET A 31 -25.56 -9.25 13.82
C MET A 31 -25.91 -8.22 14.89
N SER A 32 -26.67 -8.60 15.93
CA SER A 32 -26.97 -7.69 17.05
C SER A 32 -25.70 -7.32 17.83
N PHE A 33 -24.76 -8.25 17.99
CA PHE A 33 -23.45 -7.95 18.56
C PHE A 33 -22.64 -7.00 17.67
N LEU A 34 -22.56 -7.27 16.37
CA LEU A 34 -21.82 -6.44 15.42
C LEU A 34 -22.41 -5.02 15.34
N GLU A 35 -23.72 -4.88 15.16
CA GLU A 35 -24.42 -3.59 15.03
C GLU A 35 -24.40 -2.76 16.32
N LYS A 36 -24.19 -3.39 17.49
CA LYS A 36 -23.98 -2.68 18.75
C LYS A 36 -22.68 -1.85 18.73
N HIS A 37 -21.68 -2.30 18.00
CA HIS A 37 -20.34 -1.71 17.98
C HIS A 37 -20.00 -1.05 16.65
N LEU A 38 -20.61 -1.48 15.54
CA LEU A 38 -20.27 -1.09 14.18
C LEU A 38 -21.48 -0.50 13.47
N LYS A 39 -21.25 0.57 12.69
CA LYS A 39 -22.27 1.20 11.83
C LYS A 39 -22.27 0.55 10.44
N LEU A 40 -22.63 -0.73 10.36
CA LEU A 40 -22.60 -1.50 9.12
C LEU A 40 -23.60 -0.95 8.10
N SER A 41 -23.10 -0.65 6.91
CA SER A 41 -23.88 -0.08 5.80
C SER A 41 -24.03 -1.02 4.61
N LYS A 42 -23.12 -2.00 4.49
CA LYS A 42 -23.09 -2.98 3.40
C LYS A 42 -22.63 -4.36 3.89
N VAL A 43 -23.06 -5.41 3.20
CA VAL A 43 -22.52 -6.76 3.31
C VAL A 43 -22.21 -7.34 1.94
N TYR A 44 -21.11 -8.05 1.84
CA TYR A 44 -20.82 -8.93 0.71
C TYR A 44 -21.16 -10.36 1.11
N ILE A 45 -22.13 -10.95 0.43
CA ILE A 45 -22.60 -12.31 0.67
C ILE A 45 -21.85 -13.21 -0.30
N GLU A 46 -20.91 -14.00 0.21
CA GLU A 46 -20.11 -14.87 -0.62
C GLU A 46 -20.95 -16.08 -1.11
N ASN A 47 -21.04 -16.29 -2.42
CA ASN A 47 -21.77 -17.44 -2.96
C ASN A 47 -20.92 -18.70 -3.12
N HIS A 48 -19.60 -18.58 -3.20
CA HIS A 48 -18.74 -19.73 -3.48
C HIS A 48 -17.35 -19.62 -2.85
N ARG A 49 -16.94 -20.67 -2.11
CA ARG A 49 -15.59 -20.93 -1.61
C ARG A 49 -15.29 -22.42 -1.63
N GLY A 50 -14.22 -22.83 -2.31
CA GLY A 50 -13.78 -24.22 -2.30
C GLY A 50 -14.92 -25.18 -2.65
N ASP A 51 -15.26 -26.10 -1.75
CA ASP A 51 -16.34 -27.07 -1.91
C ASP A 51 -17.74 -26.54 -1.61
N ILE A 52 -17.87 -25.33 -1.05
CA ILE A 52 -19.15 -24.75 -0.65
C ILE A 52 -19.65 -23.77 -1.72
N SER A 53 -20.82 -24.05 -2.28
CA SER A 53 -21.57 -23.14 -3.17
C SER A 53 -22.99 -22.96 -2.63
N LEU A 54 -23.41 -21.72 -2.40
CA LEU A 54 -24.76 -21.42 -1.93
C LEU A 54 -25.75 -21.44 -3.09
N SER A 55 -26.94 -22.02 -2.88
CA SER A 55 -27.98 -22.00 -3.90
C SER A 55 -28.54 -20.58 -4.10
N LYS A 56 -29.17 -20.34 -5.25
CA LYS A 56 -29.85 -19.08 -5.54
C LYS A 56 -30.91 -18.73 -4.49
N GLU A 57 -31.64 -19.72 -4.00
CA GLU A 57 -32.66 -19.57 -2.97
C GLU A 57 -32.03 -19.10 -1.66
N ARG A 58 -30.93 -19.74 -1.23
CA ARG A 58 -30.23 -19.36 -0.02
C ARG A 58 -29.63 -17.95 -0.11
N LEU A 59 -29.02 -17.61 -1.25
CA LEU A 59 -28.52 -16.25 -1.49
C LEU A 59 -29.64 -15.20 -1.44
N THR A 60 -30.80 -15.52 -2.02
CA THR A 60 -31.98 -14.63 -2.00
C THR A 60 -32.54 -14.47 -0.58
N GLU A 61 -32.54 -15.53 0.23
CA GLU A 61 -32.93 -15.50 1.63
C GLU A 61 -31.99 -14.59 2.44
N LEU A 62 -30.68 -14.80 2.33
CA LEU A 62 -29.65 -13.99 2.99
C LEU A 62 -29.72 -12.52 2.53
N LYS A 63 -29.88 -12.27 1.23
CA LYS A 63 -30.09 -10.92 0.67
C LYS A 63 -31.25 -10.22 1.37
N ARG A 64 -32.42 -10.88 1.44
CA ARG A 64 -33.60 -10.33 2.13
C ARG A 64 -33.37 -10.11 3.62
N PHE A 65 -32.64 -11.00 4.28
CA PHE A 65 -32.33 -10.87 5.71
C PHE A 65 -31.58 -9.56 6.01
N PHE A 66 -30.56 -9.23 5.22
CA PHE A 66 -29.78 -8.00 5.39
C PHE A 66 -30.53 -6.76 4.90
N GLU A 67 -31.24 -6.83 3.76
CA GLU A 67 -32.01 -5.71 3.23
C GLU A 67 -33.18 -5.31 4.13
N LYS A 68 -33.82 -6.26 4.84
CA LYS A 68 -34.83 -5.96 5.87
C LYS A 68 -34.27 -5.17 7.04
N ARG A 69 -32.97 -5.32 7.32
CA ARG A 69 -32.21 -4.50 8.28
C ARG A 69 -31.72 -3.18 7.67
N GLY A 70 -31.99 -2.98 6.37
CA GLY A 70 -31.59 -1.86 5.52
C GLY A 70 -30.09 -1.77 5.24
N ILE A 71 -29.37 -2.88 5.37
CA ILE A 71 -27.97 -3.02 4.98
C ILE A 71 -27.93 -3.32 3.48
N GLN A 72 -27.10 -2.59 2.71
CA GLN A 72 -26.90 -2.84 1.29
C GLN A 72 -26.27 -4.21 1.08
N THR A 73 -26.67 -4.95 0.04
CA THR A 73 -26.10 -6.27 -0.28
C THR A 73 -25.35 -6.25 -1.62
N ALA A 74 -24.27 -7.01 -1.69
CA ALA A 74 -23.52 -7.31 -2.91
C ALA A 74 -23.05 -8.78 -2.86
N GLY A 75 -22.75 -9.36 -4.02
CA GLY A 75 -22.21 -10.72 -4.12
C GLY A 75 -20.69 -10.73 -3.89
N GLY A 76 -20.19 -11.82 -3.29
CA GLY A 76 -18.76 -12.12 -3.20
C GLY A 76 -18.46 -13.49 -3.81
N ILE A 77 -17.33 -13.63 -4.48
CA ILE A 77 -16.84 -14.93 -4.97
C ILE A 77 -15.39 -15.09 -4.55
N THR A 78 -15.06 -16.21 -3.89
CA THR A 78 -13.67 -16.63 -3.70
C THR A 78 -13.29 -17.67 -4.76
N PRO A 79 -12.46 -17.32 -5.76
CA PRO A 79 -12.18 -18.20 -6.90
C PRO A 79 -11.28 -19.39 -6.53
N THR A 80 -11.85 -20.36 -5.83
CA THR A 80 -11.16 -21.57 -5.35
C THR A 80 -12.03 -22.78 -5.62
N LEU A 81 -11.40 -23.91 -5.97
CA LEU A 81 -12.10 -25.17 -6.23
C LEU A 81 -11.46 -26.31 -5.44
N PRO A 82 -12.24 -27.29 -4.97
CA PRO A 82 -11.73 -28.41 -4.19
C PRO A 82 -10.89 -29.35 -5.06
N ALA A 83 -10.11 -30.23 -4.42
CA ALA A 83 -9.16 -31.13 -5.10
C ALA A 83 -9.78 -32.09 -6.14
N SER A 84 -11.11 -32.24 -6.15
CA SER A 84 -11.81 -32.98 -7.21
C SER A 84 -11.66 -32.33 -8.58
N TYR A 85 -11.46 -31.00 -8.64
CA TYR A 85 -11.16 -30.28 -9.86
C TYR A 85 -9.65 -30.32 -10.12
N ARG A 86 -9.28 -30.69 -11.34
CA ARG A 86 -7.90 -31.03 -11.74
C ARG A 86 -7.31 -32.16 -10.86
N PRO A 87 -7.89 -33.38 -10.91
CA PRO A 87 -7.39 -34.51 -10.12
C PRO A 87 -5.94 -34.85 -10.49
N GLY A 88 -5.15 -35.27 -9.51
CA GLY A 88 -3.74 -35.64 -9.71
C GLY A 88 -2.76 -34.47 -9.72
N TYR A 89 -3.23 -33.22 -9.64
CA TYR A 89 -2.37 -32.05 -9.52
C TYR A 89 -2.66 -31.29 -8.22
N SER A 90 -1.63 -31.07 -7.39
CA SER A 90 -1.77 -30.33 -6.13
C SER A 90 -1.76 -28.83 -6.40
N ARG A 91 -2.92 -28.18 -6.24
CA ARG A 91 -3.09 -26.72 -6.40
C ARG A 91 -2.90 -26.04 -5.04
N LEU A 92 -2.03 -25.05 -4.98
CA LEU A 92 -1.85 -24.25 -3.76
C LEU A 92 -3.15 -23.53 -3.44
N PHE A 93 -3.58 -23.67 -2.17
CA PHE A 93 -4.79 -23.07 -1.61
C PHE A 93 -6.08 -23.30 -2.41
N GLY A 94 -6.15 -24.36 -3.22
CA GLY A 94 -7.31 -24.61 -4.07
C GLY A 94 -7.50 -23.61 -5.21
N SER A 95 -6.48 -22.80 -5.54
CA SER A 95 -6.49 -21.85 -6.67
C SER A 95 -6.91 -22.53 -7.98
N ILE A 96 -7.70 -21.85 -8.80
CA ILE A 96 -8.29 -22.45 -10.00
C ILE A 96 -7.25 -22.71 -11.09
N CYS A 97 -7.36 -23.86 -11.77
CA CYS A 97 -6.67 -24.14 -13.03
C CYS A 97 -7.52 -23.61 -14.19
N TYR A 98 -7.22 -22.42 -14.70
CA TYR A 98 -8.04 -21.79 -15.74
C TYR A 98 -7.81 -22.33 -17.16
N THR A 99 -6.95 -23.34 -17.33
CA THR A 99 -6.81 -24.09 -18.57
C THR A 99 -7.72 -25.32 -18.62
N ASP A 100 -8.16 -25.80 -17.45
CA ASP A 100 -9.02 -26.98 -17.29
C ASP A 100 -10.50 -26.63 -17.60
N PRO A 101 -11.12 -27.26 -18.64
CA PRO A 101 -12.49 -26.92 -19.04
C PRO A 101 -13.53 -27.10 -17.94
N GLU A 102 -13.41 -28.13 -17.10
CA GLU A 102 -14.34 -28.40 -16.00
C GLU A 102 -14.26 -27.30 -14.93
N SER A 103 -13.04 -26.92 -14.53
CA SER A 103 -12.80 -25.80 -13.63
C SER A 103 -13.36 -24.48 -14.16
N ARG A 104 -13.16 -24.18 -15.45
CA ARG A 104 -13.72 -22.99 -16.10
C ARG A 104 -15.24 -22.99 -16.09
N SER A 105 -15.86 -24.11 -16.45
CA SER A 105 -17.32 -24.28 -16.45
C SER A 105 -17.90 -24.08 -15.06
N LYS A 106 -17.26 -24.66 -14.03
CA LYS A 106 -17.72 -24.50 -12.64
C LYS A 106 -17.64 -23.05 -12.19
N PHE A 107 -16.53 -22.37 -12.48
CA PHE A 107 -16.37 -20.97 -12.10
C PHE A 107 -17.38 -20.05 -12.79
N GLN A 108 -17.61 -20.26 -14.10
CA GLN A 108 -18.64 -19.52 -14.85
C GLN A 108 -20.04 -19.71 -14.24
N GLU A 109 -20.41 -20.94 -13.87
CA GLU A 109 -21.69 -21.21 -13.18
C GLU A 109 -21.83 -20.35 -11.90
N GLN A 110 -20.76 -20.17 -11.13
CA GLN A 110 -20.78 -19.36 -9.91
C GLN A 110 -20.89 -17.86 -10.19
N VAL A 111 -20.28 -17.38 -11.27
CA VAL A 111 -20.45 -16.00 -11.76
C VAL A 111 -21.90 -15.75 -12.16
N GLU A 112 -22.48 -16.62 -12.98
CA GLU A 112 -23.87 -16.52 -13.45
C GLU A 112 -24.86 -16.59 -12.28
N THR A 113 -24.61 -17.49 -11.31
CA THR A 113 -25.44 -17.61 -10.10
C THR A 113 -25.45 -16.30 -9.31
N ALA A 114 -24.28 -15.72 -9.05
CA ALA A 114 -24.15 -14.44 -8.35
C ALA A 114 -24.85 -13.29 -9.10
N ALA A 115 -24.64 -13.19 -10.42
CA ALA A 115 -25.25 -12.16 -11.27
C ALA A 115 -26.77 -12.26 -11.34
N SER A 116 -27.33 -13.45 -11.09
CA SER A 116 -28.78 -13.67 -11.04
C SER A 116 -29.45 -13.17 -9.74
N VAL A 117 -28.65 -12.78 -8.74
CA VAL A 117 -29.12 -12.35 -7.41
C VAL A 117 -28.67 -10.92 -7.07
N PHE A 118 -27.46 -10.55 -7.44
CA PHE A 118 -26.83 -9.28 -7.04
C PHE A 118 -26.57 -8.36 -8.23
N ASP A 119 -26.65 -7.05 -7.97
CA ASP A 119 -26.34 -5.99 -8.94
C ASP A 119 -24.88 -5.53 -8.86
N GLU A 120 -24.13 -6.04 -7.89
CA GLU A 120 -22.70 -5.81 -7.71
C GLU A 120 -22.06 -7.11 -7.21
N ILE A 121 -20.92 -7.50 -7.80
CA ILE A 121 -20.16 -8.70 -7.43
C ILE A 121 -18.69 -8.31 -7.28
N ILE A 122 -18.11 -8.67 -6.14
CA ILE A 122 -16.66 -8.58 -5.91
C ILE A 122 -16.01 -9.97 -6.00
N PHE A 123 -14.89 -10.03 -6.71
CA PHE A 123 -14.02 -11.21 -6.77
C PHE A 123 -12.89 -11.03 -5.76
N ASP A 124 -12.80 -11.98 -4.82
CA ASP A 124 -11.77 -12.04 -3.79
C ASP A 124 -10.36 -12.19 -4.38
N ASP A 125 -9.35 -11.88 -3.58
CA ASP A 125 -7.95 -11.86 -4.02
C ASP A 125 -7.34 -13.25 -4.29
N PHE A 126 -8.13 -14.32 -4.14
CA PHE A 126 -7.84 -15.67 -4.65
C PHE A 126 -8.11 -15.83 -6.17
N PHE A 127 -8.45 -14.75 -6.88
CA PHE A 127 -8.66 -14.78 -8.33
C PHE A 127 -7.43 -15.24 -9.14
N PHE A 128 -6.23 -15.17 -8.54
CA PHE A 128 -4.98 -15.58 -9.16
C PHE A 128 -4.91 -17.05 -9.59
N THR A 129 -3.91 -17.37 -10.40
CA THR A 129 -3.51 -18.76 -10.66
C THR A 129 -2.00 -18.94 -10.57
N ASN A 130 -1.58 -20.01 -9.90
CA ASN A 130 -0.21 -20.49 -9.91
C ASN A 130 -0.09 -21.89 -10.53
N CYS A 131 -1.13 -22.34 -11.21
CA CYS A 131 -1.17 -23.67 -11.80
C CYS A 131 -0.08 -23.83 -12.87
N ALA A 132 0.63 -24.94 -12.77
CA ALA A 132 1.68 -25.38 -13.68
C ALA A 132 1.51 -26.88 -14.02
N CYS A 133 0.26 -27.30 -14.23
CA CYS A 133 -0.05 -28.65 -14.71
C CYS A 133 0.36 -28.83 -16.17
N ASP A 134 0.32 -30.06 -16.67
CA ASP A 134 0.74 -30.38 -18.04
C ASP A 134 0.04 -29.54 -19.11
N ASP A 135 -1.26 -29.29 -18.99
CA ASP A 135 -2.00 -28.42 -19.93
C ASP A 135 -1.53 -26.96 -19.86
N CYS A 136 -1.21 -26.46 -18.66
CA CYS A 136 -0.61 -25.13 -18.52
C CYS A 136 0.79 -25.09 -19.15
N LEU A 137 1.59 -26.15 -18.99
CA LEU A 137 2.92 -26.23 -19.59
C LEU A 137 2.85 -26.26 -21.11
N GLU A 138 1.94 -27.07 -21.66
CA GLU A 138 1.69 -27.16 -23.11
C GLU A 138 1.23 -25.81 -23.66
N ARG A 139 0.25 -25.15 -23.02
CA ARG A 139 -0.26 -23.85 -23.48
C ARG A 139 0.73 -22.70 -23.29
N LYS A 140 1.53 -22.71 -22.22
CA LYS A 140 2.60 -21.72 -22.01
C LYS A 140 3.64 -21.81 -23.12
N GLY A 141 3.97 -23.02 -23.57
CA GLY A 141 5.04 -23.25 -24.55
C GLY A 141 6.35 -22.60 -24.12
N ASP A 142 6.99 -21.85 -25.02
CA ASP A 142 8.25 -21.14 -24.77
C ASP A 142 8.07 -19.78 -24.06
N SER A 143 6.83 -19.37 -23.75
CA SER A 143 6.55 -18.12 -23.04
C SER A 143 7.02 -18.15 -21.58
N THR A 144 7.14 -16.98 -20.95
CA THR A 144 7.36 -16.87 -19.50
C THR A 144 6.06 -17.15 -18.75
N TRP A 145 6.17 -17.55 -17.48
CA TRP A 145 5.00 -17.73 -16.63
C TRP A 145 4.18 -16.45 -16.46
N GLU A 146 4.85 -15.30 -16.34
CA GLU A 146 4.20 -14.00 -16.18
C GLU A 146 3.35 -13.68 -17.41
N ARG A 147 3.96 -13.70 -18.60
CA ARG A 147 3.26 -13.40 -19.84
C ARG A 147 2.06 -14.32 -20.04
N PHE A 148 2.27 -15.64 -19.87
CA PHE A 148 1.18 -16.61 -19.99
C PHE A 148 0.05 -16.36 -18.99
N ARG A 149 0.35 -16.07 -17.72
CA ARG A 149 -0.67 -15.84 -16.69
C ARG A 149 -1.40 -14.51 -16.88
N LEU A 150 -0.69 -13.45 -17.26
CA LEU A 150 -1.30 -12.15 -17.59
C LEU A 150 -2.30 -12.29 -18.75
N GLU A 151 -1.91 -12.96 -19.84
CA GLU A 151 -2.77 -13.21 -21.00
C GLU A 151 -3.96 -14.13 -20.64
N LEU A 152 -3.70 -15.22 -19.91
CA LEU A 152 -4.74 -16.16 -19.45
C LEU A 152 -5.78 -15.48 -18.56
N MET A 153 -5.34 -14.65 -17.62
CA MET A 153 -6.26 -14.02 -16.69
C MET A 153 -7.06 -12.87 -17.32
N VAL A 154 -6.57 -12.25 -18.39
CA VAL A 154 -7.39 -11.36 -19.25
C VAL A 154 -8.50 -12.16 -19.94
N ASP A 155 -8.19 -13.32 -20.55
CA ASP A 155 -9.20 -14.21 -21.12
C ASP A 155 -10.26 -14.62 -20.09
N VAL A 156 -9.84 -15.02 -18.89
CA VAL A 156 -10.75 -15.39 -17.79
C VAL A 156 -11.65 -14.21 -17.41
N SER A 157 -11.07 -13.01 -17.23
CA SER A 157 -11.84 -11.81 -16.87
C SER A 157 -12.90 -11.46 -17.92
N VAL A 158 -12.62 -11.65 -19.22
CA VAL A 158 -13.58 -11.36 -20.28
C VAL A 158 -14.60 -12.49 -20.45
N ASN A 159 -14.11 -13.71 -20.67
CA ASN A 159 -14.90 -14.82 -21.20
C ASN A 159 -15.57 -15.66 -20.11
N LEU A 160 -15.05 -15.68 -18.88
CA LEU A 160 -15.67 -16.40 -17.76
C LEU A 160 -16.39 -15.48 -16.79
N ILE A 161 -16.00 -14.21 -16.72
CA ILE A 161 -16.59 -13.24 -15.80
C ILE A 161 -17.51 -12.26 -16.53
N ARG A 162 -16.94 -11.36 -17.35
CA ARG A 162 -17.69 -10.21 -17.86
C ARG A 162 -18.83 -10.60 -18.78
N ILE A 163 -18.56 -11.42 -19.80
CA ILE A 163 -19.58 -11.83 -20.77
C ILE A 163 -20.69 -12.64 -20.10
N PRO A 164 -20.40 -13.71 -19.31
CA PRO A 164 -21.44 -14.49 -18.65
C PRO A 164 -22.27 -13.69 -17.65
N ALA A 165 -21.64 -12.88 -16.79
CA ALA A 165 -22.36 -12.06 -15.82
C ALA A 165 -23.31 -11.07 -16.49
N LYS A 166 -22.84 -10.37 -17.54
CA LYS A 166 -23.63 -9.39 -18.29
C LYS A 166 -24.76 -10.03 -19.10
N ALA A 167 -24.62 -11.29 -19.51
CA ALA A 167 -25.71 -12.04 -20.15
C ALA A 167 -26.87 -12.33 -19.19
N ILE A 168 -26.57 -12.53 -17.90
CA ILE A 168 -27.57 -12.74 -16.85
C ILE A 168 -28.17 -11.41 -16.36
N ASN A 169 -27.33 -10.42 -16.08
CA ASN A 169 -27.71 -9.09 -15.62
C ASN A 169 -26.86 -8.03 -16.34
N PRO A 170 -27.39 -7.36 -17.40
CA PRO A 170 -26.65 -6.35 -18.15
C PRO A 170 -26.11 -5.18 -17.30
N GLU A 171 -26.78 -4.88 -16.18
CA GLU A 171 -26.43 -3.77 -15.29
C GLU A 171 -25.52 -4.18 -14.13
N VAL A 172 -25.16 -5.47 -13.99
CA VAL A 172 -24.30 -5.94 -12.89
C VAL A 172 -22.96 -5.23 -12.90
N LYS A 173 -22.53 -4.73 -11.74
CA LYS A 173 -21.19 -4.17 -11.55
C LYS A 173 -20.22 -5.26 -11.12
N LEU A 174 -19.09 -5.35 -11.80
CA LEU A 174 -18.06 -6.34 -11.53
C LEU A 174 -16.83 -5.64 -10.94
N VAL A 175 -16.39 -6.11 -9.78
CA VAL A 175 -15.26 -5.53 -9.03
C VAL A 175 -14.19 -6.59 -8.79
N ILE A 176 -12.94 -6.29 -9.13
CA ILE A 176 -11.79 -7.17 -8.84
C ILE A 176 -11.03 -6.66 -7.61
N LYS A 177 -10.85 -7.51 -6.59
CA LYS A 177 -9.93 -7.22 -5.48
C LYS A 177 -8.51 -7.57 -5.89
N TYR A 178 -7.60 -6.61 -5.77
CA TYR A 178 -6.16 -6.83 -5.89
C TYR A 178 -5.55 -7.09 -4.50
N PRO A 179 -4.72 -8.13 -4.33
CA PRO A 179 -4.17 -8.51 -3.02
C PRO A 179 -3.11 -7.54 -2.48
N ASN A 180 -2.76 -7.68 -1.21
CA ASN A 180 -1.72 -6.86 -0.56
C ASN A 180 -0.25 -7.10 -1.01
N TRP A 181 0.00 -7.99 -1.99
CA TRP A 181 1.33 -8.38 -2.50
C TRP A 181 1.60 -7.90 -3.93
N ILE A 182 1.55 -6.59 -4.18
CA ILE A 182 1.69 -6.00 -5.52
C ILE A 182 2.90 -6.51 -6.34
N GLU A 183 4.02 -6.77 -5.67
CA GLU A 183 5.26 -7.27 -6.28
C GLU A 183 5.12 -8.64 -6.97
N SER A 184 4.06 -9.40 -6.66
CA SER A 184 3.82 -10.75 -7.16
C SER A 184 2.66 -10.86 -8.15
N TYR A 185 2.00 -9.76 -8.51
CA TYR A 185 0.79 -9.75 -9.35
C TYR A 185 0.96 -10.41 -10.72
N GLN A 186 1.94 -9.96 -11.49
CA GLN A 186 2.26 -10.49 -12.82
C GLN A 186 2.69 -11.96 -12.77
N ALA A 187 3.28 -12.39 -11.65
CA ALA A 187 3.65 -13.78 -11.45
C ALA A 187 2.44 -14.70 -11.36
N THR A 188 1.27 -14.19 -10.97
CA THR A 188 0.07 -14.99 -10.69
C THR A 188 -1.16 -14.56 -11.51
N GLY A 189 -1.00 -13.57 -12.38
CA GLY A 189 -1.98 -13.18 -13.39
C GLY A 189 -2.88 -11.99 -13.02
N TYR A 190 -2.52 -11.20 -12.02
CA TYR A 190 -3.13 -9.88 -11.84
C TYR A 190 -2.54 -8.90 -12.86
N ASN A 191 -3.30 -8.62 -13.91
CA ASN A 191 -2.86 -7.76 -15.00
C ASN A 191 -3.34 -6.33 -14.78
N THR A 192 -2.47 -5.51 -14.18
CA THR A 192 -2.78 -4.11 -13.88
C THR A 192 -2.86 -3.20 -15.10
N GLU A 193 -2.48 -3.64 -16.30
CA GLU A 193 -2.66 -2.84 -17.53
C GLU A 193 -4.05 -3.05 -18.12
N GLU A 194 -4.52 -4.30 -18.18
CA GLU A 194 -5.74 -4.65 -18.93
C GLU A 194 -6.97 -4.85 -18.05
N GLN A 195 -6.84 -5.50 -16.89
CA GLN A 195 -8.00 -5.81 -16.03
C GLN A 195 -8.73 -4.55 -15.53
N PRO A 196 -8.09 -3.42 -15.20
CA PRO A 196 -8.81 -2.22 -14.79
C PRO A 196 -9.81 -1.70 -15.84
N ALA A 197 -9.59 -1.96 -17.13
CA ALA A 197 -10.53 -1.60 -18.18
C ALA A 197 -11.67 -2.62 -18.36
N ILE A 198 -11.45 -3.88 -17.95
CA ILE A 198 -12.43 -4.97 -18.08
C ILE A 198 -13.48 -4.91 -16.96
N PHE A 199 -13.06 -4.67 -15.72
CA PHE A 199 -13.93 -4.58 -14.56
C PHE A 199 -14.51 -3.17 -14.39
N ASP A 200 -15.70 -3.05 -13.80
CA ASP A 200 -16.34 -1.75 -13.53
C ASP A 200 -15.60 -1.01 -12.40
N GLY A 201 -15.15 -1.74 -11.38
CA GLY A 201 -14.36 -1.22 -10.27
C GLY A 201 -13.17 -2.11 -9.90
N ILE A 202 -12.25 -1.55 -9.11
CA ILE A 202 -11.18 -2.30 -8.45
C ILE A 202 -11.34 -2.17 -6.93
N TYR A 203 -10.73 -3.05 -6.17
CA TYR A 203 -10.72 -3.01 -4.71
C TYR A 203 -9.33 -3.36 -4.20
N THR A 204 -8.94 -2.84 -3.04
CA THR A 204 -7.56 -2.99 -2.53
C THR A 204 -7.50 -3.86 -1.30
N GLY A 205 -6.66 -4.90 -1.31
CA GLY A 205 -6.22 -5.60 -0.11
C GLY A 205 -5.28 -4.70 0.69
N THR A 206 -5.73 -4.25 1.85
CA THR A 206 -4.97 -3.39 2.77
C THR A 206 -4.49 -4.18 3.99
N GLU A 207 -4.50 -5.50 3.91
CA GLU A 207 -3.99 -6.39 4.94
C GLU A 207 -2.49 -6.17 5.14
N THR A 208 -2.04 -6.08 6.38
CA THR A 208 -0.60 -6.07 6.71
C THR A 208 -0.27 -7.21 7.66
N ARG A 209 1.02 -7.54 7.75
CA ARG A 209 1.51 -8.55 8.68
C ARG A 209 2.70 -8.01 9.44
N ASN A 210 2.92 -8.52 10.65
CA ASN A 210 4.13 -8.19 11.37
C ASN A 210 5.33 -8.93 10.73
N PRO A 211 6.27 -8.25 10.06
CA PRO A 211 7.35 -8.93 9.33
C PRO A 211 8.31 -9.68 10.25
N ALA A 212 8.29 -9.42 11.56
CA ALA A 212 9.16 -10.07 12.53
C ALA A 212 8.73 -11.50 12.90
N ASN A 213 7.46 -11.87 12.69
CA ASN A 213 6.92 -13.15 13.18
C ASN A 213 5.85 -13.78 12.27
N SER A 214 5.67 -13.27 11.05
CA SER A 214 4.71 -13.80 10.07
C SER A 214 5.41 -14.31 8.80
N GLN A 215 4.72 -15.14 8.02
CA GLN A 215 5.26 -15.67 6.76
C GLN A 215 5.32 -14.64 5.63
N GLN A 216 4.53 -13.56 5.70
CA GLN A 216 4.49 -12.52 4.67
C GLN A 216 5.29 -11.31 5.13
N ARG A 217 6.09 -10.73 4.23
CA ARG A 217 6.93 -9.58 4.53
C ARG A 217 6.22 -8.27 4.14
N ILE A 218 5.04 -7.99 4.71
CA ILE A 218 4.19 -6.85 4.28
C ILE A 218 4.19 -5.79 5.38
N PRO A 219 5.04 -4.75 5.31
CA PRO A 219 5.20 -3.78 6.39
C PRO A 219 3.95 -2.92 6.57
N ARG A 220 3.81 -2.34 7.76
CA ARG A 220 2.61 -1.63 8.23
C ARG A 220 2.12 -0.54 7.25
N TYR A 221 3.02 0.26 6.68
CA TYR A 221 2.66 1.33 5.72
C TYR A 221 2.00 0.82 4.42
N ALA A 222 2.05 -0.49 4.12
CA ALA A 222 1.47 -1.06 2.91
C ALA A 222 -0.04 -0.85 2.79
N SER A 223 -0.79 -0.82 3.91
CA SER A 223 -2.23 -0.50 3.90
C SER A 223 -2.52 0.86 3.28
N TYR A 224 -1.63 1.84 3.48
CA TYR A 224 -1.75 3.17 2.88
C TYR A 224 -1.21 3.17 1.45
N SER A 225 0.05 2.78 1.26
CA SER A 225 0.76 2.96 -0.02
C SER A 225 0.09 2.21 -1.17
N LEU A 226 -0.36 0.97 -0.94
CA LEU A 226 -1.01 0.18 -1.98
C LEU A 226 -2.37 0.78 -2.36
N LEU A 227 -3.14 1.26 -1.38
CA LEU A 227 -4.39 1.96 -1.63
C LEU A 227 -4.17 3.22 -2.48
N ARG A 228 -3.09 3.97 -2.22
CA ARG A 228 -2.72 5.13 -3.04
C ARG A 228 -2.37 4.73 -4.47
N TRP A 229 -1.54 3.68 -4.64
CA TRP A 229 -1.16 3.20 -5.96
C TRP A 229 -2.39 2.73 -6.75
N MET A 230 -3.31 2.01 -6.11
CA MET A 230 -4.57 1.55 -6.72
C MET A 230 -5.52 2.69 -7.09
N GLU A 231 -5.62 3.74 -6.25
CA GLU A 231 -6.39 4.94 -6.63
C GLU A 231 -5.78 5.62 -7.87
N ARG A 232 -4.45 5.58 -8.06
CA ARG A 232 -3.79 6.10 -9.28
C ARG A 232 -3.93 5.15 -10.47
N LEU A 233 -4.06 3.86 -10.23
CA LEU A 233 -4.32 2.87 -11.26
C LEU A 233 -5.67 3.12 -11.95
N LYS A 234 -6.73 3.29 -11.16
CA LYS A 234 -8.08 3.56 -11.67
C LYS A 234 -8.79 4.66 -10.86
N PRO A 235 -8.45 5.94 -11.11
CA PRO A 235 -8.97 7.07 -10.33
C PRO A 235 -10.49 7.09 -10.26
N GLY A 236 -11.02 7.28 -9.06
CA GLY A 236 -12.46 7.33 -8.81
C GLY A 236 -13.16 5.97 -8.76
N ALA A 237 -12.51 4.88 -9.20
CA ALA A 237 -13.11 3.55 -9.27
C ALA A 237 -12.38 2.48 -8.44
N ASN A 238 -11.48 2.88 -7.54
CA ASN A 238 -11.09 2.06 -6.40
C ASN A 238 -12.19 2.13 -5.32
N GLY A 239 -12.85 1.00 -5.07
CA GLY A 239 -14.02 0.91 -4.20
C GLY A 239 -13.69 1.07 -2.72
N GLY A 240 -12.50 0.65 -2.29
CA GLY A 240 -12.12 0.70 -0.89
C GLY A 240 -10.94 -0.18 -0.52
N GLY A 241 -10.70 -0.26 0.80
CA GLY A 241 -9.72 -1.14 1.41
C GLY A 241 -10.39 -2.31 2.13
N TRP A 242 -9.74 -3.47 2.08
CA TRP A 242 -10.19 -4.73 2.66
C TRP A 242 -9.11 -5.23 3.60
N PHE A 243 -9.45 -5.55 4.84
CA PHE A 243 -8.47 -6.04 5.81
C PHE A 243 -9.06 -7.09 6.76
N ASP A 244 -8.18 -7.85 7.41
CA ASP A 244 -8.53 -8.96 8.28
C ASP A 244 -7.84 -8.88 9.66
N SER A 245 -8.37 -9.67 10.60
CA SER A 245 -7.80 -9.85 11.94
C SER A 245 -6.82 -11.02 12.03
N LEU A 246 -6.46 -11.64 10.90
CA LEU A 246 -5.56 -12.78 10.86
C LEU A 246 -4.12 -12.32 11.09
N ASP A 247 -3.36 -13.09 11.87
CA ASP A 247 -1.95 -12.84 12.19
C ASP A 247 -1.64 -11.44 12.74
N CYS A 248 -2.67 -10.73 13.24
CA CYS A 248 -2.50 -9.49 13.99
C CYS A 248 -1.90 -9.81 15.35
N THR A 249 -0.68 -9.35 15.60
CA THR A 249 0.04 -9.65 16.86
C THR A 249 -0.71 -9.09 18.09
N TYR A 250 -1.32 -7.92 17.93
CA TYR A 250 -2.03 -7.18 18.98
C TYR A 250 -3.28 -6.52 18.38
N VAL A 251 -4.21 -6.08 19.24
CA VAL A 251 -5.45 -5.42 18.80
C VAL A 251 -5.19 -4.18 17.96
N ASP A 252 -4.17 -3.39 18.32
CA ASP A 252 -3.80 -2.17 17.61
C ASP A 252 -3.31 -2.42 16.17
N TYR A 253 -2.74 -3.58 15.85
CA TYR A 253 -2.40 -3.93 14.46
C TYR A 253 -3.64 -4.04 13.56
N TYR A 254 -4.75 -4.56 14.10
CA TYR A 254 -6.02 -4.59 13.36
C TYR A 254 -6.62 -3.19 13.21
N LEU A 255 -6.55 -2.38 14.29
CA LEU A 255 -7.02 -0.99 14.26
C LEU A 255 -6.21 -0.11 13.31
N GLU A 256 -4.90 -0.32 13.23
CA GLU A 256 -4.01 0.41 12.34
C GLU A 256 -4.35 0.17 10.87
N GLN A 257 -4.68 -1.07 10.48
CA GLN A 257 -5.11 -1.34 9.11
C GLN A 257 -6.33 -0.47 8.75
N ALA A 258 -7.27 -0.27 9.68
CA ALA A 258 -8.37 0.67 9.48
C ALA A 258 -7.91 2.14 9.40
N ASN A 259 -6.99 2.57 10.27
CA ASN A 259 -6.42 3.92 10.25
C ASN A 259 -5.80 4.23 8.88
N LEU A 260 -4.85 3.41 8.45
CA LEU A 260 -4.09 3.60 7.22
C LEU A 260 -4.97 3.53 5.97
N THR A 261 -6.01 2.69 5.99
CA THR A 261 -7.02 2.61 4.93
C THR A 261 -7.82 3.92 4.83
N VAL A 262 -8.22 4.51 5.95
CA VAL A 262 -8.89 5.82 5.97
C VAL A 262 -7.95 6.94 5.56
N PHE A 263 -6.70 6.91 6.02
CA PHE A 263 -5.70 7.93 5.66
C PHE A 263 -5.41 7.93 4.16
N GLY A 264 -5.43 6.76 3.51
CA GLY A 264 -5.31 6.66 2.07
C GLY A 264 -6.59 7.02 1.29
N LYS A 265 -7.64 7.47 1.98
CA LYS A 265 -8.96 7.90 1.44
C LYS A 265 -9.79 6.78 0.81
N ALA A 266 -9.80 5.58 1.41
CA ALA A 266 -10.74 4.54 1.01
C ALA A 266 -12.19 5.00 1.16
N LYS A 267 -13.03 4.72 0.16
CA LYS A 267 -14.46 5.05 0.17
C LYS A 267 -15.29 4.03 0.96
N GLU A 268 -14.78 2.80 1.05
CA GLU A 268 -15.37 1.69 1.79
C GLU A 268 -14.27 0.94 2.56
N LEU A 269 -14.57 0.55 3.79
CA LEU A 269 -13.76 -0.36 4.60
C LEU A 269 -14.49 -1.69 4.65
N THR A 270 -13.88 -2.75 4.10
CA THR A 270 -14.42 -4.10 4.13
C THR A 270 -13.71 -4.93 5.19
N LEU A 271 -14.48 -5.46 6.14
CA LEU A 271 -13.99 -6.30 7.22
C LEU A 271 -14.05 -7.78 6.82
N PHE A 272 -12.88 -8.43 6.76
CA PHE A 272 -12.77 -9.87 6.57
C PHE A 272 -12.47 -10.56 7.91
N CYS A 273 -13.40 -11.34 8.46
CA CYS A 273 -14.72 -11.65 7.93
C CYS A 273 -15.74 -11.91 9.05
N TYR A 274 -17.00 -12.08 8.67
CA TYR A 274 -18.10 -12.40 9.60
C TYR A 274 -17.73 -13.53 10.59
N GLY A 275 -17.21 -14.67 10.12
CA GLY A 275 -16.83 -15.79 10.98
C GLY A 275 -15.75 -15.44 12.01
N LEU A 276 -14.82 -14.53 11.69
CA LEU A 276 -13.76 -14.05 12.58
C LEU A 276 -14.21 -12.95 13.55
N LEU A 277 -15.34 -12.28 13.28
CA LEU A 277 -15.75 -11.07 13.97
C LEU A 277 -17.02 -11.22 14.82
N LYS A 278 -17.86 -12.23 14.58
CA LYS A 278 -19.17 -12.41 15.24
C LYS A 278 -19.14 -12.50 16.77
N ASP A 279 -18.00 -12.85 17.37
CA ASP A 279 -17.77 -12.78 18.82
C ASP A 279 -16.29 -12.49 19.08
N SER A 280 -15.87 -11.26 18.76
CA SER A 280 -14.46 -10.91 18.74
C SER A 280 -14.16 -9.64 19.54
N VAL A 281 -13.08 -9.68 20.32
CA VAL A 281 -12.51 -8.54 21.04
C VAL A 281 -12.13 -7.38 20.10
N TYR A 282 -11.85 -7.68 18.83
CA TYR A 282 -11.55 -6.66 17.82
C TYR A 282 -12.75 -5.74 17.54
N VAL A 283 -13.99 -6.25 17.64
CA VAL A 283 -15.19 -5.50 17.21
C VAL A 283 -15.49 -4.27 18.08
N PRO A 284 -15.52 -4.37 19.43
CA PRO A 284 -15.70 -3.18 20.26
C PRO A 284 -14.60 -2.13 20.09
N ALA A 285 -13.34 -2.58 19.99
CA ALA A 285 -12.20 -1.69 19.81
C ALA A 285 -12.24 -0.98 18.45
N LEU A 286 -12.58 -1.72 17.38
CA LEU A 286 -12.74 -1.17 16.04
C LEU A 286 -13.89 -0.18 15.98
N GLY A 287 -15.04 -0.48 16.60
CA GLY A 287 -16.18 0.44 16.66
C GLY A 287 -15.82 1.81 17.22
N PHE A 288 -15.12 1.84 18.36
CA PHE A 288 -14.59 3.06 18.95
C PHE A 288 -13.62 3.79 18.01
N GLN A 289 -12.73 3.04 17.36
CA GLN A 289 -11.72 3.60 16.46
C GLN A 289 -12.34 4.18 15.19
N LEU A 290 -13.32 3.51 14.59
CA LEU A 290 -14.04 3.96 13.40
C LEU A 290 -14.85 5.24 13.66
N ASP A 291 -15.44 5.41 14.85
CA ASP A 291 -16.10 6.67 15.20
C ASP A 291 -15.12 7.85 15.19
N LYS A 292 -13.87 7.62 15.64
CA LYS A 292 -12.80 8.64 15.54
C LYS A 292 -12.34 8.86 14.11
N LEU A 293 -12.18 7.78 13.35
CA LEU A 293 -11.75 7.87 11.96
C LEU A 293 -12.78 8.57 11.07
N ASP A 294 -14.07 8.39 11.33
CA ASP A 294 -15.13 9.09 10.58
C ASP A 294 -15.01 10.61 10.74
N MET A 295 -14.78 11.10 11.97
CA MET A 295 -14.51 12.51 12.21
C MET A 295 -13.25 13.01 11.48
N VAL A 296 -12.18 12.21 11.48
CA VAL A 296 -10.93 12.56 10.78
C VAL A 296 -11.14 12.59 9.26
N ALA A 297 -11.84 11.59 8.72
CA ALA A 297 -12.09 11.44 7.29
C ALA A 297 -12.83 12.63 6.68
N GLY A 298 -13.73 13.26 7.46
CA GLY A 298 -14.44 14.49 7.07
C GLY A 298 -13.58 15.76 7.09
N GLU A 299 -12.42 15.74 7.74
CA GLU A 299 -11.52 16.89 7.83
C GLU A 299 -10.37 16.84 6.80
N ILE A 300 -9.95 15.65 6.39
CA ILE A 300 -8.79 15.46 5.50
C ILE A 300 -9.13 15.55 4.01
N GLY A 301 -8.24 16.19 3.23
CA GLY A 301 -8.35 16.34 1.78
C GLY A 301 -7.83 15.14 0.98
N ASN A 302 -7.37 15.38 -0.24
CA ASN A 302 -6.65 14.38 -1.02
C ASN A 302 -5.18 14.27 -0.56
N PRO A 303 -4.62 13.06 -0.45
CA PRO A 303 -3.24 12.89 -0.03
C PRO A 303 -2.22 13.48 -1.03
N ILE A 304 -1.16 14.04 -0.47
CA ILE A 304 0.00 14.57 -1.19
C ILE A 304 1.29 14.03 -0.56
N GLY A 305 2.37 14.01 -1.32
CA GLY A 305 3.66 13.49 -0.86
C GLY A 305 4.66 13.39 -2.00
N LEU A 306 5.85 12.88 -1.67
CA LEU A 306 6.89 12.55 -2.63
C LEU A 306 6.36 11.49 -3.60
N LYS A 307 6.39 11.81 -4.90
CA LYS A 307 5.95 10.85 -5.93
C LYS A 307 6.88 9.65 -5.94
N VAL A 308 6.31 8.46 -6.09
CA VAL A 308 7.08 7.24 -6.31
C VAL A 308 6.61 6.59 -7.59
N TYR A 309 7.51 6.44 -8.56
CA TYR A 309 7.18 5.77 -9.82
C TYR A 309 7.36 4.27 -9.69
N ASP A 310 6.25 3.54 -9.73
CA ASP A 310 6.20 2.09 -9.62
C ASP A 310 5.38 1.52 -10.79
N PRO A 311 6.03 1.20 -11.93
CA PRO A 311 5.34 0.86 -13.17
C PRO A 311 4.50 -0.42 -13.07
N HIS A 312 3.70 -0.66 -14.10
CA HIS A 312 2.98 -1.92 -14.22
C HIS A 312 3.96 -3.11 -14.19
N HIS A 313 3.56 -4.16 -13.46
CA HIS A 313 4.27 -5.44 -13.39
C HIS A 313 5.73 -5.35 -12.91
N ALA A 314 6.05 -4.29 -12.17
CA ALA A 314 7.40 -4.01 -11.70
C ALA A 314 7.89 -5.02 -10.63
N ARG A 315 9.21 -5.12 -10.48
CA ARG A 315 9.89 -5.94 -9.46
C ARG A 315 11.19 -5.31 -9.00
N GLY A 316 11.52 -5.53 -7.72
CA GLY A 316 12.80 -5.14 -7.16
C GLY A 316 12.61 -4.11 -6.04
N GLU A 317 13.42 -4.25 -4.99
CA GLU A 317 13.26 -3.47 -3.77
C GLU A 317 11.85 -3.59 -3.16
N ASP A 318 11.30 -4.80 -3.18
CA ASP A 318 9.96 -5.12 -2.72
C ASP A 318 9.70 -4.55 -1.31
N HIS A 319 8.64 -3.76 -1.21
CA HIS A 319 8.21 -3.02 -0.01
C HIS A 319 9.19 -1.95 0.53
N LEU A 320 10.25 -1.56 -0.19
CA LEU A 320 11.14 -0.46 0.24
C LEU A 320 10.37 0.83 0.51
N VAL A 321 9.40 1.16 -0.35
CA VAL A 321 8.49 2.30 -0.18
C VAL A 321 7.80 2.26 1.18
N ASN A 322 7.41 1.08 1.67
CA ASN A 322 6.76 0.94 2.96
C ASN A 322 7.71 1.21 4.12
N TYR A 323 8.97 0.77 4.02
CA TYR A 323 9.99 1.10 5.02
C TYR A 323 10.29 2.60 5.05
N LEU A 324 10.41 3.25 3.88
CA LEU A 324 10.59 4.70 3.78
C LEU A 324 9.39 5.47 4.34
N GLY A 325 8.16 4.99 4.09
CA GLY A 325 6.95 5.56 4.69
C GLY A 325 6.98 5.52 6.22
N MET A 326 7.43 4.41 6.81
CA MET A 326 7.62 4.23 8.26
C MET A 326 8.80 5.05 8.84
N LEU A 327 9.62 5.64 7.99
CA LEU A 327 10.58 6.67 8.38
C LEU A 327 9.94 8.05 8.44
N GLY A 328 8.67 8.23 8.10
CA GLY A 328 7.99 9.52 8.18
C GLY A 328 8.02 10.32 6.89
N LEU A 329 8.39 9.68 5.77
CA LEU A 329 8.24 10.27 4.45
C LEU A 329 6.79 10.06 3.97
N PRO A 330 6.06 11.12 3.60
CA PRO A 330 4.77 11.00 2.93
C PRO A 330 4.99 10.60 1.48
N LEU A 331 4.58 9.39 1.08
CA LEU A 331 4.84 8.84 -0.25
C LEU A 331 3.55 8.69 -1.05
N GLU A 332 3.57 9.06 -2.32
CA GLU A 332 2.46 8.92 -3.26
C GLU A 332 2.89 8.01 -4.44
N PRO A 333 2.79 6.67 -4.29
CA PRO A 333 3.14 5.74 -5.35
C PRO A 333 2.13 5.75 -6.51
N SER A 334 2.63 5.54 -7.73
CA SER A 334 1.85 5.64 -8.96
C SER A 334 2.44 4.81 -10.10
N PRO A 335 1.62 4.16 -10.95
CA PRO A 335 2.07 3.54 -12.20
C PRO A 335 2.40 4.54 -13.31
N ARG A 336 2.15 5.84 -13.09
CA ARG A 336 2.41 6.91 -14.04
C ARG A 336 3.59 7.74 -13.57
N PHE A 337 4.59 7.89 -14.44
CA PHE A 337 5.71 8.80 -14.23
C PHE A 337 5.20 10.25 -14.31
N PRO A 338 5.61 11.16 -13.42
CA PRO A 338 5.12 12.54 -13.43
C PRO A 338 5.60 13.30 -14.66
N GLU A 339 4.74 14.16 -15.22
CA GLU A 339 5.15 15.01 -16.33
C GLU A 339 6.02 16.18 -15.85
N PRO A 340 6.95 16.69 -16.69
CA PRO A 340 7.76 17.85 -16.34
C PRO A 340 6.93 19.07 -15.95
N GLY A 341 7.17 19.59 -14.74
CA GLY A 341 6.49 20.79 -14.22
C GLY A 341 5.17 20.52 -13.48
N GLU A 342 4.70 19.27 -13.40
CA GLU A 342 3.56 18.91 -12.55
C GLU A 342 3.95 18.71 -11.08
N ASP A 343 5.13 18.13 -10.85
CA ASP A 343 5.66 17.83 -9.52
C ASP A 343 7.15 18.20 -9.46
N ASP A 344 7.64 18.54 -8.26
CA ASP A 344 9.02 18.97 -8.06
C ASP A 344 10.01 17.80 -7.92
N LYS A 345 9.55 16.64 -7.42
CA LYS A 345 10.40 15.51 -7.07
C LYS A 345 9.74 14.14 -7.24
N VAL A 346 10.50 13.17 -7.74
CA VAL A 346 10.08 11.76 -7.89
C VAL A 346 11.14 10.77 -7.42
N LEU A 347 10.72 9.72 -6.73
CA LEU A 347 11.53 8.56 -6.36
C LEU A 347 11.38 7.46 -7.42
N VAL A 348 12.51 6.95 -7.90
CA VAL A 348 12.61 5.74 -8.73
C VAL A 348 13.43 4.69 -7.97
N THR A 349 12.92 3.47 -7.96
CA THR A 349 13.50 2.32 -7.25
C THR A 349 13.96 1.27 -8.25
N ALA A 350 14.53 0.15 -7.79
CA ALA A 350 14.86 -0.97 -8.67
C ALA A 350 13.64 -1.43 -9.50
N ALA A 351 12.43 -1.35 -8.95
CA ALA A 351 11.17 -1.62 -9.66
C ALA A 351 10.99 -0.78 -10.92
N SER A 352 11.38 0.50 -10.88
CA SER A 352 11.28 1.41 -12.02
C SER A 352 12.15 1.00 -13.22
N ALA A 353 13.14 0.13 -13.03
CA ALA A 353 14.01 -0.38 -14.11
C ALA A 353 13.28 -1.33 -15.09
N GLN A 354 12.05 -1.75 -14.75
CA GLN A 354 11.17 -2.52 -15.62
C GLN A 354 10.66 -1.72 -16.82
N ASP A 355 10.62 -0.39 -16.71
CA ASP A 355 10.28 0.52 -17.81
C ASP A 355 11.51 0.78 -18.69
N ASP A 356 11.50 0.26 -19.91
CA ASP A 356 12.62 0.40 -20.85
C ASP A 356 12.88 1.85 -21.29
N GLU A 357 11.91 2.75 -21.13
CA GLU A 357 12.04 4.16 -21.47
C GLU A 357 12.47 5.04 -20.29
N ILE A 358 12.68 4.45 -19.10
CA ILE A 358 12.86 5.19 -17.84
C ILE A 358 14.02 6.19 -17.88
N ILE A 359 15.14 5.87 -18.53
CA ILE A 359 16.28 6.80 -18.66
C ILE A 359 15.89 8.04 -19.47
N GLY A 360 15.08 7.86 -20.52
CA GLY A 360 14.57 8.96 -21.34
C GLY A 360 13.63 9.87 -20.55
N LYS A 361 12.74 9.26 -19.76
CA LYS A 361 11.81 9.98 -18.86
C LYS A 361 12.57 10.79 -17.80
N ILE A 362 13.53 10.15 -17.12
CA ILE A 362 14.40 10.82 -16.12
C ILE A 362 15.13 12.00 -16.76
N LYS A 363 15.82 11.80 -17.89
CA LYS A 363 16.58 12.88 -18.57
C LYS A 363 15.68 14.08 -18.87
N SER A 364 14.51 13.83 -19.45
CA SER A 364 13.56 14.88 -19.82
C SER A 364 13.08 15.66 -18.59
N TYR A 365 12.73 14.94 -17.53
CA TYR A 365 12.25 15.50 -16.27
C TYR A 365 13.30 16.37 -15.57
N VAL A 366 14.54 15.90 -15.43
CA VAL A 366 15.61 16.69 -14.80
C VAL A 366 16.09 17.84 -15.67
N GLN A 367 16.10 17.70 -17.00
CA GLN A 367 16.44 18.81 -17.90
C GLN A 367 15.42 19.96 -17.83
N ALA A 368 14.16 19.64 -17.54
CA ALA A 368 13.11 20.63 -17.31
C ALA A 368 13.22 21.32 -15.94
N GLY A 369 14.02 20.80 -15.01
CA GLY A 369 14.22 21.36 -13.67
C GLY A 369 13.70 20.48 -12.54
N GLY A 370 13.06 19.34 -12.84
CA GLY A 370 12.59 18.40 -11.83
C GLY A 370 13.74 17.71 -11.10
N GLN A 371 13.42 17.08 -9.95
CA GLN A 371 14.39 16.36 -9.14
C GLN A 371 14.06 14.85 -9.09
N VAL A 372 15.04 13.99 -9.31
CA VAL A 372 14.83 12.53 -9.23
C VAL A 372 15.69 11.95 -8.12
N VAL A 373 15.08 11.19 -7.22
CA VAL A 373 15.76 10.37 -6.23
C VAL A 373 15.83 8.94 -6.77
N MET A 374 17.04 8.44 -6.98
CA MET A 374 17.31 7.07 -7.42
C MET A 374 17.76 6.24 -6.23
N THR A 375 17.34 4.99 -6.12
CA THR A 375 17.94 4.06 -5.18
C THR A 375 19.22 3.44 -5.74
N SER A 376 20.09 2.93 -4.87
CA SER A 376 21.23 2.11 -5.32
C SER A 376 20.79 0.88 -6.12
N GLY A 377 19.65 0.28 -5.78
CA GLY A 377 19.09 -0.83 -6.54
C GLY A 377 18.70 -0.44 -7.97
N PHE A 378 18.12 0.75 -8.17
CA PHE A 378 17.88 1.29 -9.52
C PHE A 378 19.18 1.49 -10.29
N VAL A 379 20.20 2.10 -9.66
CA VAL A 379 21.49 2.33 -10.31
C VAL A 379 22.17 1.02 -10.72
N GLU A 380 22.07 -0.02 -9.90
CA GLU A 380 22.57 -1.36 -10.21
C GLU A 380 21.79 -2.01 -11.37
N ALA A 381 20.47 -1.98 -11.32
CA ALA A 381 19.60 -2.55 -12.36
C ALA A 381 19.73 -1.86 -13.73
N MET A 382 20.24 -0.62 -13.76
CA MET A 382 20.41 0.19 -14.96
C MET A 382 21.86 0.25 -15.49
N GLN A 383 22.80 -0.50 -14.89
CA GLN A 383 24.16 -0.62 -15.43
C GLN A 383 24.13 -1.14 -16.88
N GLY A 384 24.88 -0.49 -17.77
CA GLY A 384 24.89 -0.78 -19.21
C GLY A 384 23.63 -0.35 -19.96
N ARG A 385 22.63 0.20 -19.27
CA ARG A 385 21.35 0.67 -19.85
C ARG A 385 21.23 2.20 -19.89
N GLY A 386 22.35 2.91 -19.67
CA GLY A 386 22.44 4.36 -19.86
C GLY A 386 22.46 5.20 -18.59
N ILE A 387 22.44 4.57 -17.40
CA ILE A 387 22.63 5.25 -16.11
C ILE A 387 23.98 5.98 -16.03
N GLU A 388 24.96 5.51 -16.81
CA GLU A 388 26.30 6.08 -16.88
C GLU A 388 26.33 7.52 -17.40
N HIS A 389 25.29 7.93 -18.11
CA HIS A 389 25.12 9.30 -18.59
C HIS A 389 24.55 10.23 -17.52
N LEU A 390 24.03 9.70 -16.41
CA LEU A 390 23.32 10.45 -15.37
C LEU A 390 24.18 10.66 -14.12
N THR A 391 24.96 9.66 -13.72
CA THR A 391 25.78 9.70 -12.50
C THR A 391 27.09 8.94 -12.67
N THR A 392 28.10 9.26 -11.85
CA THR A 392 29.38 8.55 -11.82
C THR A 392 29.40 7.35 -10.87
N LEU A 393 28.33 7.14 -10.09
CA LEU A 393 28.21 6.05 -9.12
C LEU A 393 28.20 4.68 -9.79
N ARG A 394 29.07 3.77 -9.34
CA ARG A 394 29.16 2.38 -9.83
C ARG A 394 29.18 1.39 -8.66
N PRO A 395 28.35 0.33 -8.69
CA PRO A 395 28.42 -0.70 -7.68
C PRO A 395 29.77 -1.42 -7.78
N ASN A 396 30.42 -1.68 -6.64
CA ASN A 396 31.71 -2.40 -6.62
C ASN A 396 31.62 -3.81 -6.01
N GLY A 397 30.40 -4.24 -5.64
CA GLY A 397 30.09 -5.56 -5.08
C GLY A 397 30.52 -5.76 -3.62
N LYS A 398 31.15 -4.77 -2.98
CA LYS A 398 31.54 -4.84 -1.57
C LYS A 398 30.41 -4.36 -0.67
N LYS A 399 30.50 -4.76 0.60
CA LYS A 399 29.60 -4.34 1.67
C LYS A 399 30.41 -3.89 2.86
N ILE A 400 29.92 -2.88 3.56
CA ILE A 400 30.59 -2.36 4.75
C ILE A 400 29.57 -2.02 5.82
N SER A 401 29.95 -2.27 7.07
CA SER A 401 29.14 -1.95 8.24
C SER A 401 29.42 -0.52 8.69
N ILE A 402 28.39 0.32 8.75
CA ILE A 402 28.47 1.74 9.08
C ILE A 402 27.75 2.01 10.39
N GLY A 403 28.46 2.57 11.36
CA GLY A 403 27.90 3.06 12.62
C GLY A 403 28.15 4.54 12.86
N ARG A 404 28.87 5.23 11.96
CA ARG A 404 29.18 6.66 12.04
C ARG A 404 28.85 7.33 10.72
N TYR A 405 28.25 8.51 10.78
CA TYR A 405 27.75 9.23 9.63
C TYR A 405 28.20 10.69 9.66
N GLY A 406 28.29 11.29 8.47
CA GLY A 406 28.45 12.72 8.28
C GLY A 406 27.37 13.23 7.34
N ALA A 407 26.80 14.40 7.64
CA ALA A 407 25.75 15.04 6.86
C ALA A 407 26.06 16.52 6.62
N LEU A 408 25.49 17.06 5.54
CA LEU A 408 25.69 18.44 5.08
C LEU A 408 27.15 18.76 4.80
N THR A 409 27.56 18.59 3.54
CA THR A 409 28.91 18.92 3.10
C THR A 409 29.26 20.39 3.38
N ASP A 410 30.37 20.59 4.07
CA ASP A 410 30.93 21.89 4.41
C ASP A 410 32.44 21.90 4.13
N SER A 411 32.84 22.66 3.10
CA SER A 411 34.22 22.77 2.64
C SER A 411 34.85 21.41 2.26
N CYS A 412 35.66 20.82 3.14
CA CYS A 412 36.27 19.49 2.96
C CYS A 412 35.84 18.50 4.07
N THR A 413 34.76 18.81 4.78
CA THR A 413 34.19 18.00 5.88
C THR A 413 32.66 18.04 5.81
N PHE A 414 32.00 17.57 6.86
CA PHE A 414 30.57 17.63 7.07
C PHE A 414 30.28 18.55 8.27
N ARG A 415 29.12 19.22 8.25
CA ARG A 415 28.67 20.06 9.36
C ARG A 415 28.29 19.21 10.55
N ASP A 416 27.56 18.13 10.30
CA ASP A 416 27.00 17.27 11.33
C ASP A 416 27.61 15.88 11.29
N PHE A 417 27.87 15.33 12.47
CA PHE A 417 28.31 13.96 12.64
C PHE A 417 27.43 13.26 13.67
N ALA A 418 27.07 12.02 13.39
CA ALA A 418 26.28 11.21 14.30
C ALA A 418 26.76 9.77 14.30
N ASP A 419 26.79 9.17 15.49
CA ASP A 419 27.02 7.76 15.68
C ASP A 419 25.67 7.05 15.93
N GLY A 420 25.56 5.80 15.50
CA GLY A 420 24.34 5.00 15.59
C GLY A 420 24.65 3.51 15.59
N GLU A 421 23.61 2.70 15.55
CA GLU A 421 23.77 1.26 15.38
C GLU A 421 24.34 0.94 14.00
N ALA A 422 25.07 -0.18 13.93
CA ALA A 422 25.73 -0.58 12.71
C ALA A 422 24.73 -1.09 11.65
N ILE A 423 24.81 -0.55 10.44
CA ILE A 423 24.00 -0.92 9.27
C ILE A 423 24.93 -1.39 8.14
N SER A 424 24.59 -2.49 7.48
CA SER A 424 25.35 -2.99 6.33
C SER A 424 24.87 -2.33 5.04
N TYR A 425 25.77 -1.61 4.36
CA TYR A 425 25.50 -0.94 3.09
C TYR A 425 26.32 -1.56 1.94
N PRO A 426 25.75 -1.65 0.72
CA PRO A 426 26.54 -1.86 -0.48
C PRO A 426 27.42 -0.65 -0.74
N VAL A 427 28.64 -0.88 -1.24
CA VAL A 427 29.61 0.18 -1.54
C VAL A 427 29.54 0.54 -3.02
N PHE A 428 29.49 1.83 -3.29
CA PHE A 428 29.56 2.40 -4.63
C PHE A 428 30.83 3.23 -4.78
N ASP A 429 31.54 3.00 -5.87
CA ASP A 429 32.62 3.87 -6.31
C ASP A 429 32.00 5.11 -6.96
N TYR A 430 32.62 6.28 -6.80
CA TYR A 430 32.19 7.53 -7.42
C TYR A 430 33.40 8.37 -7.80
N SER A 431 33.22 9.29 -8.74
CA SER A 431 34.26 10.24 -9.12
C SER A 431 34.19 11.48 -8.24
N THR A 432 35.26 11.75 -7.47
CA THR A 432 35.37 12.98 -6.67
C THR A 432 35.20 14.20 -7.56
N ASN A 433 34.35 15.15 -7.13
CA ASN A 433 33.94 16.34 -7.89
C ASN A 433 33.11 16.06 -9.17
N GLY A 434 32.82 14.80 -9.50
CA GLY A 434 31.83 14.44 -10.51
C GLY A 434 30.45 14.22 -9.89
N THR A 435 30.40 13.47 -8.79
CA THR A 435 29.21 13.24 -7.96
C THR A 435 29.53 13.68 -6.53
N TRP A 436 28.64 14.42 -5.88
CA TRP A 436 28.93 15.04 -4.58
C TRP A 436 28.12 14.44 -3.45
N GLN A 437 28.67 14.53 -2.24
CA GLN A 437 28.09 13.89 -1.07
C GLN A 437 27.09 14.83 -0.39
N ARG A 438 26.00 14.24 0.12
CA ARG A 438 25.09 14.90 1.07
C ARG A 438 25.14 14.21 2.42
N ILE A 439 25.14 12.87 2.41
CA ILE A 439 25.34 12.01 3.58
C ILE A 439 26.39 10.96 3.23
N VAL A 440 27.34 10.74 4.14
CA VAL A 440 28.34 9.67 4.04
C VAL A 440 28.34 8.78 5.28
N GLY A 441 28.76 7.54 5.10
CA GLY A 441 29.04 6.59 6.17
C GLY A 441 30.53 6.44 6.38
N PHE A 442 30.98 6.30 7.63
CA PHE A 442 32.37 6.09 8.00
C PHE A 442 32.58 4.71 8.62
N ASN A 443 33.69 4.06 8.25
CA ASN A 443 34.24 2.90 8.94
C ASN A 443 35.76 3.07 9.03
N GLY A 444 36.24 3.49 10.21
CA GLY A 444 37.62 3.97 10.37
C GLY A 444 37.89 5.18 9.48
N ASP A 445 39.00 5.14 8.75
CA ASP A 445 39.43 6.21 7.83
C ASP A 445 38.78 6.13 6.44
N ASN A 446 37.91 5.12 6.21
CA ASN A 446 37.21 4.95 4.96
C ASN A 446 35.80 5.56 5.03
N ASN A 447 35.42 6.34 4.00
CA ASN A 447 34.05 6.83 3.85
C ASN A 447 33.36 6.22 2.63
N ILE A 448 32.04 6.09 2.69
CA ILE A 448 31.22 5.57 1.59
C ILE A 448 30.00 6.47 1.35
N PRO A 449 29.48 6.50 0.11
CA PRO A 449 28.26 7.23 -0.20
C PRO A 449 27.06 6.63 0.55
N ILE A 450 26.20 7.50 1.10
CA ILE A 450 24.88 7.12 1.64
C ILE A 450 23.78 7.89 0.90
N LEU A 451 23.94 9.21 0.77
CA LEU A 451 23.10 10.05 -0.07
C LEU A 451 24.00 10.98 -0.88
N MET A 452 23.91 10.85 -2.20
CA MET A 452 24.73 11.58 -3.15
C MET A 452 23.84 12.44 -4.06
N TYR A 453 24.42 13.43 -4.72
CA TYR A 453 23.71 14.18 -5.73
C TYR A 453 24.59 14.56 -6.93
N ASP A 454 23.93 14.75 -8.07
CA ASP A 454 24.49 15.20 -9.34
C ASP A 454 23.59 16.32 -9.90
N HIS A 455 24.18 17.36 -10.47
CA HIS A 455 23.41 18.36 -11.24
C HIS A 455 23.33 17.92 -12.70
N TYR A 456 22.11 17.91 -13.26
CA TYR A 456 21.90 17.50 -14.64
C TYR A 456 20.87 18.41 -15.32
N GLY A 457 21.32 19.18 -16.31
CA GLY A 457 20.47 20.19 -16.93
C GLY A 457 20.10 21.29 -15.94
N LYS A 458 18.79 21.50 -15.72
CA LYS A 458 18.27 22.48 -14.75
C LYS A 458 17.91 21.87 -13.39
N GLY A 459 17.91 20.54 -13.30
CA GLY A 459 17.45 19.80 -12.15
C GLY A 459 18.59 19.07 -11.44
N THR A 460 18.20 18.20 -10.52
CA THR A 460 19.11 17.47 -9.63
C THR A 460 18.73 16.00 -9.57
N LEU A 461 19.74 15.15 -9.65
CA LEU A 461 19.63 13.72 -9.37
C LEU A 461 20.16 13.48 -7.96
N TYR A 462 19.45 12.71 -7.17
CA TYR A 462 19.92 12.17 -5.90
C TYR A 462 20.09 10.67 -6.03
N THR A 463 21.08 10.09 -5.36
CA THR A 463 21.19 8.63 -5.22
C THR A 463 21.24 8.27 -3.74
N LEU A 464 20.21 7.56 -3.27
CA LEU A 464 20.11 7.02 -1.92
C LEU A 464 20.59 5.57 -1.92
N VAL A 465 21.66 5.28 -1.18
CA VAL A 465 22.18 3.93 -1.01
C VAL A 465 21.32 3.19 0.00
N ILE A 466 20.65 2.14 -0.47
CA ILE A 466 19.72 1.32 0.30
C ILE A 466 20.50 0.15 0.93
N PRO A 467 20.36 -0.09 2.25
CA PRO A 467 20.98 -1.25 2.89
C PRO A 467 20.30 -2.54 2.44
N ASP A 468 21.02 -3.67 2.51
CA ASP A 468 20.45 -4.98 2.13
C ASP A 468 19.19 -5.35 2.94
N ASN A 469 19.18 -4.93 4.20
CA ASN A 469 18.04 -5.07 5.09
C ASN A 469 17.34 -3.72 5.26
N PHE A 470 16.24 -3.51 4.52
CA PHE A 470 15.49 -2.24 4.54
C PHE A 470 14.99 -1.85 5.94
N ALA A 471 14.73 -2.82 6.82
CA ALA A 471 14.30 -2.54 8.19
C ALA A 471 15.39 -1.80 9.00
N ASP A 472 16.67 -1.97 8.63
CA ASP A 472 17.77 -1.30 9.31
C ASP A 472 17.80 0.21 9.04
N LEU A 473 17.07 0.73 8.05
CA LEU A 473 16.89 2.17 7.89
C LEU A 473 16.31 2.83 9.15
N ALA A 474 15.53 2.10 9.96
CA ALA A 474 15.01 2.59 11.23
C ALA A 474 16.10 2.84 12.30
N LYS A 475 17.31 2.31 12.09
CA LYS A 475 18.47 2.48 12.97
C LYS A 475 19.27 3.75 12.69
N LEU A 476 18.95 4.49 11.62
CA LEU A 476 19.61 5.74 11.30
C LEU A 476 19.51 6.72 12.49
N PRO A 477 20.62 7.33 12.93
CA PRO A 477 20.58 8.29 14.02
C PRO A 477 19.80 9.55 13.60
N VAL A 478 19.11 10.17 14.55
CA VAL A 478 18.12 11.24 14.30
C VAL A 478 18.65 12.37 13.39
N PRO A 479 19.86 12.92 13.57
CA PRO A 479 20.36 13.98 12.68
C PRO A 479 20.44 13.56 11.21
N ILE A 480 20.84 12.31 10.96
CA ILE A 480 20.99 11.75 9.60
C ILE A 480 19.62 11.43 9.00
N LEU A 481 18.71 10.92 9.81
CA LEU A 481 17.35 10.66 9.39
C LEU A 481 16.60 11.96 9.06
N ASN A 482 16.81 13.01 9.85
CA ASN A 482 16.24 14.33 9.58
C ASN A 482 16.80 14.91 8.27
N GLU A 483 18.12 14.83 8.03
CA GLU A 483 18.72 15.26 6.76
C GLU A 483 18.16 14.48 5.57
N LEU A 484 17.96 13.17 5.72
CA LEU A 484 17.33 12.34 4.69
C LEU A 484 15.90 12.80 4.40
N ARG A 485 15.10 13.05 5.45
CA ARG A 485 13.73 13.56 5.30
C ARG A 485 13.71 14.92 4.62
N GLU A 486 14.54 15.85 5.07
CA GLU A 486 14.65 17.18 4.48
C GLU A 486 15.02 17.09 3.00
N THR A 487 16.06 16.31 2.64
CA THR A 487 16.48 16.19 1.24
C THR A 487 15.40 15.55 0.36
N LEU A 488 14.62 14.60 0.86
CA LEU A 488 13.60 13.90 0.07
C LEU A 488 12.24 14.64 0.06
N ALA A 489 11.98 15.51 1.04
CA ALA A 489 10.66 16.11 1.27
C ALA A 489 10.67 17.64 1.45
N ASP A 490 11.78 18.33 1.17
CA ASP A 490 11.93 19.81 1.19
C ASP A 490 10.83 20.60 0.45
N HIS A 491 10.31 20.07 -0.65
CA HIS A 491 9.24 20.65 -1.47
C HIS A 491 7.85 20.55 -0.79
N LEU A 492 7.72 19.79 0.30
CA LEU A 492 6.47 19.61 1.02
C LEU A 492 6.29 20.69 2.11
N PRO A 493 5.03 20.98 2.51
CA PRO A 493 4.73 22.16 3.33
C PRO A 493 5.20 22.09 4.79
N MET A 494 5.77 20.97 5.22
CA MET A 494 6.28 20.79 6.58
C MET A 494 7.40 19.77 6.65
N GLN A 495 8.18 19.85 7.74
CA GLN A 495 9.28 18.93 8.02
C GLN A 495 9.01 18.16 9.32
N LEU A 496 9.32 16.86 9.31
CA LEU A 496 9.27 15.99 10.46
C LEU A 496 10.67 15.71 10.98
N GLU A 497 10.89 15.99 12.27
CA GLU A 497 12.10 15.65 12.98
C GLU A 497 11.83 14.63 14.10
N GLY A 498 12.81 13.75 14.35
CA GLY A 498 12.76 12.76 15.44
C GLY A 498 13.13 11.36 14.97
N LYS A 499 12.91 10.36 15.82
CA LYS A 499 13.26 8.96 15.52
C LYS A 499 12.41 8.37 14.39
N ALA A 500 12.87 7.26 13.83
CA ALA A 500 12.08 6.40 12.96
C ALA A 500 10.90 5.74 13.72
N GLY A 501 10.01 5.08 12.98
CA GLY A 501 8.83 4.41 13.52
C GLY A 501 7.62 5.32 13.63
N ALA A 502 7.50 6.31 12.76
CA ALA A 502 6.28 7.09 12.59
C ALA A 502 6.07 7.41 11.10
N SER A 503 4.82 7.55 10.68
CA SER A 503 4.48 8.04 9.35
C SER A 503 3.81 9.40 9.44
N LEU A 504 4.20 10.27 8.51
CA LEU A 504 3.52 11.52 8.24
C LEU A 504 2.64 11.33 7.00
N PHE A 505 1.38 11.73 7.10
CA PHE A 505 0.42 11.74 5.99
C PHE A 505 -0.03 13.17 5.76
N LEU A 506 0.19 13.70 4.55
CA LEU A 506 -0.11 15.08 4.18
C LEU A 506 -1.29 15.13 3.23
N TYR A 507 -2.07 16.22 3.29
CA TYR A 507 -3.22 16.43 2.43
C TYR A 507 -3.23 17.83 1.83
N GLU A 508 -3.78 17.97 0.62
CA GLU A 508 -3.79 19.22 -0.14
C GLU A 508 -4.51 20.39 0.58
N ASN A 509 -5.45 20.07 1.48
CA ASN A 509 -6.22 21.06 2.25
C ASN A 509 -5.50 21.52 3.54
N SER A 510 -4.17 21.41 3.58
CA SER A 510 -3.31 21.81 4.71
C SER A 510 -3.62 21.06 6.01
N THR A 511 -4.19 19.87 5.93
CA THR A 511 -4.26 18.94 7.06
C THR A 511 -3.14 17.92 7.00
N PHE A 512 -2.82 17.31 8.14
CA PHE A 512 -1.92 16.17 8.21
C PHE A 512 -2.25 15.26 9.39
N ILE A 513 -1.71 14.05 9.32
CA ILE A 513 -1.77 13.05 10.38
C ILE A 513 -0.36 12.56 10.67
N LEU A 514 -0.02 12.42 11.95
CA LEU A 514 1.16 11.72 12.42
C LEU A 514 0.72 10.46 13.15
N GLU A 515 1.20 9.28 12.72
CA GLU A 515 0.93 7.99 13.35
C GLU A 515 2.22 7.32 13.83
N SER A 516 2.18 6.72 15.03
CA SER A 516 3.30 6.00 15.63
C SER A 516 3.21 4.49 15.40
N PHE A 517 4.28 3.91 14.87
CA PHE A 517 4.49 2.46 14.79
C PHE A 517 5.36 1.91 15.92
N ARG A 518 5.77 2.77 16.86
CA ARG A 518 6.65 2.38 17.96
C ARG A 518 5.90 1.58 19.01
N THR A 519 6.63 0.77 19.77
CA THR A 519 6.12 0.04 20.94
C THR A 519 6.28 0.83 22.25
N ASP A 520 6.98 1.96 22.20
CA ASP A 520 7.23 2.90 23.29
C ASP A 520 6.69 4.31 22.95
N PRO A 521 6.23 5.09 23.94
CA PRO A 521 5.84 6.48 23.71
C PRO A 521 7.02 7.35 23.27
N GLU A 522 6.80 8.22 22.29
CA GLU A 522 7.86 9.05 21.70
C GLU A 522 7.32 10.43 21.28
N SER A 523 8.23 11.40 21.20
CA SER A 523 7.96 12.74 20.69
C SER A 523 8.59 12.94 19.31
N TRP A 524 7.85 13.62 18.44
CA TRP A 524 8.34 14.13 17.16
C TRP A 524 8.11 15.63 17.08
N TRP A 525 8.89 16.31 16.23
CA TRP A 525 8.80 17.74 16.03
C TRP A 525 8.38 18.04 14.60
N ILE A 526 7.35 18.88 14.45
CA ILE A 526 6.85 19.34 13.16
C ILE A 526 7.24 20.80 12.97
N GLY A 527 8.07 21.06 11.98
CA GLY A 527 8.43 22.41 11.55
C GLY A 527 7.44 22.94 10.51
N ILE A 528 6.83 24.10 10.80
CA ILE A 528 5.98 24.86 9.87
C ILE A 528 6.40 26.34 9.83
N PRO A 529 6.07 27.12 8.78
CA PRO A 529 6.40 28.54 8.73
C PRO A 529 5.91 29.30 9.98
N ALA A 530 6.72 30.24 10.51
CA ALA A 530 6.42 30.88 11.79
C ALA A 530 5.11 31.69 11.85
N ARG A 531 4.58 32.09 10.68
CA ARG A 531 3.27 32.74 10.55
C ARG A 531 2.11 31.78 10.76
N CYS A 532 2.33 30.48 10.63
CA CYS A 532 1.30 29.47 10.76
C CYS A 532 1.21 28.89 12.18
N ARG A 533 0.06 28.27 12.49
CA ARG A 533 -0.20 27.52 13.72
C ARG A 533 -0.89 26.20 13.43
N LEU A 534 -0.79 25.27 14.39
CA LEU A 534 -1.45 23.97 14.34
C LEU A 534 -2.76 23.97 15.11
N ILE A 535 -3.85 23.56 14.44
CA ILE A 535 -5.15 23.34 15.05
C ILE A 535 -5.40 21.82 15.16
N PRO A 536 -5.62 21.27 16.37
CA PRO A 536 -5.98 19.86 16.54
C PRO A 536 -7.33 19.54 15.91
N LEU A 537 -7.43 18.36 15.28
CA LEU A 537 -8.64 17.85 14.65
C LEU A 537 -9.17 16.62 15.39
N ALA A 538 -10.47 16.35 15.29
CA ALA A 538 -11.12 15.12 15.79
C ALA A 538 -10.73 14.71 17.23
N GLY A 539 -10.63 15.70 18.14
CA GLY A 539 -10.29 15.48 19.55
C GLY A 539 -8.80 15.21 19.82
N ALA A 540 -7.91 15.49 18.86
CA ALA A 540 -6.47 15.45 19.07
C ALA A 540 -6.04 16.42 20.19
N ARG A 541 -4.98 16.04 20.91
CA ARG A 541 -4.41 16.89 21.95
C ARG A 541 -3.69 18.09 21.31
N PRO A 542 -3.75 19.29 21.92
CA PRO A 542 -2.95 20.43 21.48
C PRO A 542 -1.47 20.07 21.40
N PRO A 543 -0.77 20.41 20.31
CA PRO A 543 0.67 20.22 20.24
C PRO A 543 1.35 21.23 21.15
N ARG A 544 2.56 20.93 21.59
CA ARG A 544 3.33 21.84 22.45
C ARG A 544 4.31 22.63 21.59
N LEU A 545 4.28 23.95 21.69
CA LEU A 545 5.32 24.81 21.10
C LEU A 545 6.69 24.42 21.66
N TYR A 546 7.62 24.03 20.80
CA TYR A 546 8.96 23.62 21.19
C TYR A 546 9.96 24.77 21.08
N ARG A 547 10.17 25.29 19.86
CA ARG A 547 11.04 26.45 19.61
C ARG A 547 10.64 27.20 18.34
N HIS A 548 11.15 28.42 18.22
CA HIS A 548 11.23 29.14 16.95
C HIS A 548 12.64 28.96 16.40
N ASN A 549 12.76 28.41 15.20
CA ASN A 549 14.03 28.15 14.54
C ASN A 549 14.39 29.36 13.67
N ALA A 550 15.41 30.12 14.10
CA ALA A 550 15.83 31.34 13.41
C ALA A 550 16.54 31.07 12.07
N GLU A 551 17.10 29.87 11.89
CA GLU A 551 17.82 29.49 10.66
C GLU A 551 16.84 29.14 9.54
N THR A 552 15.79 28.39 9.87
CA THR A 552 14.77 27.96 8.89
C THR A 552 13.60 28.94 8.79
N GLY A 553 13.41 29.82 9.79
CA GLY A 553 12.22 30.67 9.89
C GLY A 553 10.94 29.91 10.28
N ASN A 554 11.07 28.66 10.71
CA ASN A 554 9.97 27.81 11.12
C ASN A 554 9.69 27.88 12.62
N THR A 555 8.45 27.66 13.00
CA THR A 555 8.05 27.30 14.36
C THR A 555 7.94 25.78 14.44
N GLU A 556 8.61 25.19 15.43
CA GLU A 556 8.60 23.74 15.66
C GLU A 556 7.65 23.38 16.80
N TRP A 557 6.84 22.35 16.56
CA TRP A 557 5.82 21.86 17.47
C TRP A 557 6.09 20.42 17.87
N GLU A 558 6.16 20.14 19.18
CA GLU A 558 6.28 18.81 19.75
C GLU A 558 4.92 18.10 19.74
N ILE A 559 4.87 16.92 19.14
CA ILE A 559 3.75 15.98 19.16
C ILE A 559 4.22 14.68 19.82
N ARG A 560 3.63 14.34 20.96
CA ARG A 560 3.94 13.11 21.69
C ARG A 560 2.83 12.08 21.50
N LEU A 561 3.18 10.90 21.01
CA LEU A 561 2.24 9.81 20.77
C LEU A 561 2.57 8.58 21.62
N SER A 562 1.52 7.84 21.97
CA SER A 562 1.62 6.49 22.52
C SER A 562 1.75 5.47 21.38
N PRO A 563 2.19 4.23 21.67
CA PRO A 563 2.16 3.12 20.71
C PRO A 563 0.79 2.97 20.05
N GLY A 564 0.77 2.73 18.73
CA GLY A 564 -0.46 2.46 17.97
C GLY A 564 -1.47 3.61 17.98
N SER A 565 -1.00 4.85 18.15
CA SER A 565 -1.85 6.04 18.15
C SER A 565 -1.43 7.05 17.09
N TYR A 566 -2.38 7.86 16.67
CA TYR A 566 -2.15 8.99 15.77
C TYR A 566 -2.72 10.29 16.34
N SER A 567 -2.32 11.42 15.74
CA SER A 567 -2.95 12.72 15.94
C SER A 567 -3.06 13.46 14.61
N ALA A 568 -4.19 14.16 14.43
CA ALA A 568 -4.53 14.88 13.21
C ALA A 568 -4.57 16.39 13.49
N PHE A 569 -4.06 17.18 12.55
CA PHE A 569 -3.96 18.64 12.69
C PHE A 569 -4.25 19.35 11.36
N ARG A 570 -4.64 20.61 11.45
CA ARG A 570 -4.70 21.56 10.33
C ARG A 570 -3.67 22.67 10.54
N ILE A 571 -2.94 23.00 9.48
CA ILE A 571 -2.10 24.19 9.42
C ILE A 571 -2.98 25.35 8.99
N VAL A 572 -2.94 26.45 9.75
CA VAL A 572 -3.58 27.71 9.36
C VAL A 572 -2.58 28.85 9.49
N GLU A 573 -2.62 29.76 8.53
CA GLU A 573 -1.87 31.03 8.55
C GLU A 573 -2.52 32.06 9.48
#